data_AF-A0A2A4YGB9-F1
#
_entry.id   AF-A0A2A4YGB9-F1
#
_cell.length_a   1.000
_cell.length_b   1.000
_cell.length_c   1.000
_cell.angle_alpha   90.00
_cell.angle_beta   90.00
_cell.angle_gamma   90.00
#
_symmetry.space_group_name_H-M   'P 1'
#
loop_
_entity.id
_entity.type
_entity.pdbx_description
1 polymer ?
#
loop_
_entity_poly.entity_id
_entity_poly.type
_entity_poly.pdbx_seq_one_letter_code
_entity_poly.pdbx_strand_id
1 'polypeptide(L)'
;MDEEKKDGVSVQQIENFGKRYHVEIFFTIVFILASFFSLLFYGPGWSIYAAGIGGVIGVWIPKHIGRAAHGTFRFCNKQQKVTVVIIAVVGVILSIFLPPLIFLCTGLIAGRSFHRHAAESSGQSGNDQKHK
;
A
#
# COMPACT_ATOMS: atom_id res chain seq x y z
N MET A 1 -37.81 27.65 -1.97
CA MET A 1 -37.37 26.32 -1.51
C MET A 1 -36.30 25.90 -2.51
N ASP A 2 -35.06 26.17 -2.15
CA ASP A 2 -33.90 25.96 -3.00
C ASP A 2 -33.59 24.46 -3.04
N GLU A 3 -33.78 23.85 -4.21
CA GLU A 3 -33.38 22.47 -4.44
C GLU A 3 -31.85 22.40 -4.46
N GLU A 4 -31.28 21.84 -3.40
CA GLU A 4 -29.91 21.34 -3.35
C GLU A 4 -29.68 20.38 -4.52
N LYS A 5 -29.04 20.88 -5.58
CA LYS A 5 -28.50 20.08 -6.67
C LYS A 5 -27.48 19.11 -6.07
N LYS A 6 -27.89 17.86 -5.86
CA LYS A 6 -26.97 16.76 -5.60
C LYS A 6 -25.98 16.70 -6.77
N ASP A 7 -24.76 17.20 -6.54
CA ASP A 7 -23.63 17.04 -7.43
C ASP A 7 -23.30 15.55 -7.54
N GLY A 8 -24.00 14.87 -8.45
CA GLY A 8 -23.74 13.50 -8.80
C GLY A 8 -22.40 13.43 -9.52
N VAL A 9 -21.46 12.64 -8.98
CA VAL A 9 -20.24 12.27 -9.69
C VAL A 9 -20.65 11.66 -11.03
N SER A 10 -20.20 12.25 -12.14
CA SER A 10 -20.64 11.77 -13.45
C SER A 10 -20.10 10.36 -13.69
N VAL A 11 -20.89 9.49 -14.32
CA VAL A 11 -20.47 8.09 -14.61
C VAL A 11 -19.16 8.07 -15.41
N GLN A 12 -18.95 9.06 -16.29
CA GLN A 12 -17.69 9.25 -17.01
C GLN A 12 -16.51 9.64 -16.12
N GLN A 13 -16.73 10.43 -15.05
CA GLN A 13 -15.70 10.69 -14.06
C GLN A 13 -15.33 9.37 -13.36
N ILE A 14 -16.31 8.58 -12.89
CA ILE A 14 -16.05 7.30 -12.23
C ILE A 14 -15.25 6.35 -13.15
N GLU A 15 -15.60 6.28 -14.43
CA GLU A 15 -14.88 5.44 -15.40
C GLU A 15 -13.43 5.91 -15.60
N ASN A 16 -13.21 7.23 -15.72
CA ASN A 16 -11.88 7.79 -15.88
C ASN A 16 -11.02 7.64 -14.61
N PHE A 17 -11.64 7.76 -13.43
CA PHE A 17 -11.00 7.44 -12.15
C PHE A 17 -10.62 5.96 -12.08
N GLY A 18 -11.52 5.05 -12.48
CA GLY A 18 -11.25 3.62 -12.54
C GLY A 18 -10.07 3.28 -13.45
N LYS A 19 -9.99 3.88 -14.64
CA LYS A 19 -8.85 3.66 -15.56
C LYS A 19 -7.53 4.19 -15.00
N ARG A 20 -7.56 5.37 -14.36
CA ARG A 20 -6.37 6.01 -13.79
C ARG A 20 -5.85 5.29 -12.54
N TYR A 21 -6.75 4.83 -11.67
CA TYR A 21 -6.41 4.29 -10.35
C TYR A 21 -6.69 2.79 -10.20
N HIS A 22 -6.85 2.04 -11.30
CA HIS A 22 -7.17 0.61 -11.27
C HIS A 22 -6.24 -0.21 -10.37
N VAL A 23 -4.94 0.12 -10.35
CA VAL A 23 -3.94 -0.55 -9.50
C VAL A 23 -4.17 -0.25 -8.01
N GLU A 24 -4.43 1.01 -7.67
CA GLU A 24 -4.65 1.43 -6.27
C GLU A 24 -5.97 0.87 -5.72
N ILE A 25 -7.04 0.89 -6.53
CA ILE A 25 -8.33 0.29 -6.20
C ILE A 25 -8.14 -1.22 -5.96
N PHE A 26 -7.36 -1.88 -6.81
CA PHE A 26 -7.07 -3.30 -6.67
C PHE A 26 -6.32 -3.62 -5.37
N PHE A 27 -5.24 -2.89 -5.05
CA PHE A 27 -4.53 -3.06 -3.78
C PHE A 27 -5.43 -2.83 -2.58
N THR A 28 -6.34 -1.85 -2.67
CA THR A 28 -7.32 -1.57 -1.61
C THR A 28 -8.28 -2.75 -1.40
N ILE A 29 -8.81 -3.32 -2.48
CA ILE A 29 -9.69 -4.50 -2.41
C ILE A 29 -8.96 -5.69 -1.78
N VAL A 30 -7.72 -5.98 -2.22
CA VAL A 30 -6.88 -7.03 -1.66
C VAL A 30 -6.63 -6.81 -0.16
N PHE A 31 -6.39 -5.57 0.25
CA PHE A 31 -6.14 -5.24 1.64
C PHE A 31 -7.39 -5.40 2.52
N ILE A 32 -8.56 -4.98 2.02
CA ILE A 32 -9.85 -5.20 2.71
C ILE A 32 -10.12 -6.70 2.83
N LEU A 33 -9.92 -7.47 1.75
CA LEU A 33 -10.08 -8.92 1.77
C LEU A 33 -9.14 -9.58 2.77
N ALA A 34 -7.84 -9.24 2.74
CA ALA A 34 -6.86 -9.75 3.69
C ALA A 34 -7.25 -9.40 5.13
N SER A 35 -7.77 -8.19 5.37
CA SER A 35 -8.22 -7.79 6.71
C SER A 35 -9.38 -8.65 7.18
N PHE A 36 -10.39 -8.86 6.32
CA PHE A 36 -11.54 -9.70 6.61
C PHE A 36 -11.15 -11.16 6.86
N PHE A 37 -10.35 -11.74 5.96
CA PHE A 37 -9.91 -13.13 6.07
C PHE A 37 -8.94 -13.38 7.21
N SER A 38 -8.09 -12.41 7.56
CA SER A 38 -7.24 -12.52 8.74
C SER A 38 -8.06 -12.62 10.01
N LEU A 39 -9.09 -11.78 10.16
CA LEU A 39 -9.98 -11.84 11.32
C LEU A 39 -10.73 -13.18 11.39
N LEU A 40 -11.12 -13.74 10.24
CA LEU A 40 -11.89 -14.99 10.18
C LEU A 40 -11.05 -16.24 10.46
N PHE A 41 -9.83 -16.33 9.93
CA PHE A 41 -9.02 -17.57 9.94
C PHE A 41 -7.82 -17.54 10.88
N TYR A 42 -7.14 -16.41 11.02
CA TYR A 42 -5.86 -16.32 11.75
C TYR A 42 -5.98 -15.52 13.06
N GLY A 43 -7.03 -14.73 13.21
CA GLY A 43 -7.23 -13.79 14.30
C GLY A 43 -6.36 -12.52 14.17
N PRO A 44 -6.73 -11.44 14.88
CA PRO A 44 -6.06 -10.14 14.75
C PRO A 44 -4.60 -10.15 15.21
N GLY A 45 -4.24 -11.01 16.17
CA GLY A 45 -2.89 -11.06 16.76
C GLY A 45 -1.80 -11.36 15.73
N TRP A 46 -2.01 -12.34 14.86
CA TRP A 46 -1.02 -12.73 13.84
C TRP A 46 -0.78 -11.63 12.82
N SER A 47 -1.84 -10.94 12.37
CA SER A 47 -1.71 -9.78 11.48
C SER A 47 -0.92 -8.65 12.11
N ILE A 48 -1.17 -8.35 13.38
CA ILE A 48 -0.46 -7.29 14.10
C ILE A 48 1.02 -7.65 14.27
N TYR A 49 1.33 -8.88 14.66
CA TYR A 49 2.70 -9.36 14.76
C TYR A 49 3.42 -9.31 13.41
N ALA A 50 2.77 -9.77 12.34
CA ALA A 50 3.33 -9.75 11.00
C ALA A 50 3.61 -8.32 10.50
N ALA A 51 2.66 -7.40 10.71
CA ALA A 51 2.84 -5.98 10.39
C ALA A 51 3.96 -5.34 11.22
N GLY A 52 4.04 -5.65 12.52
CA GLY A 52 5.09 -5.14 13.41
C GLY A 52 6.48 -5.61 13.02
N ILE A 53 6.67 -6.92 12.79
CA ILE A 53 7.93 -7.49 12.31
C ILE A 53 8.30 -6.90 10.95
N GLY A 54 7.33 -6.82 10.03
CA GLY A 54 7.49 -6.15 8.75
C GLY A 54 7.98 -4.70 8.93
N GLY A 55 7.38 -3.94 9.85
CA GLY A 55 7.78 -2.58 10.18
C GLY A 55 9.23 -2.47 10.64
N VAL A 56 9.65 -3.31 11.58
CA VAL A 56 11.03 -3.32 12.10
C VAL A 56 12.03 -3.66 11.00
N ILE A 57 11.77 -4.68 10.19
CA ILE A 57 12.61 -5.04 9.03
C ILE A 57 12.62 -3.88 8.02
N GLY A 58 11.47 -3.22 7.84
CA GLY A 58 11.24 -2.00 7.06
C GLY A 58 12.22 -0.89 7.38
N VAL A 59 12.36 -0.61 8.67
CA VAL A 59 13.26 0.41 9.21
C VAL A 59 14.72 -0.04 9.10
N TRP A 60 15.01 -1.32 9.32
CA TRP A 60 16.38 -1.82 9.35
C TRP A 60 17.01 -1.92 7.95
N ILE A 61 16.23 -2.26 6.93
CA ILE A 61 16.73 -2.46 5.55
C ILE A 61 15.93 -1.64 4.51
N PRO A 62 15.88 -0.31 4.63
CA PRO A 62 15.01 0.53 3.81
C PRO A 62 15.43 0.57 2.34
N LYS A 63 16.74 0.43 2.05
CA LYS A 63 17.29 0.46 0.68
C LYS A 63 16.87 -0.75 -0.15
N HIS A 64 16.90 -1.96 0.43
CA HIS A 64 16.54 -3.18 -0.28
C HIS A 64 15.03 -3.25 -0.51
N ILE A 65 14.24 -2.91 0.51
CA ILE A 65 12.78 -2.84 0.40
C ILE A 65 12.37 -1.78 -0.61
N GLY A 66 13.07 -0.65 -0.65
CA GLY A 66 12.78 0.39 -1.61
C GLY A 66 13.08 0.01 -3.05
N ARG A 67 14.17 -0.72 -3.28
CA ARG A 67 14.49 -1.29 -4.60
C ARG A 67 13.49 -2.35 -5.01
N ALA A 68 13.09 -3.22 -4.08
CA ALA A 68 12.10 -4.25 -4.33
C ALA A 68 10.73 -3.63 -4.66
N ALA A 69 10.20 -2.73 -3.83
CA ALA A 69 8.91 -2.09 -4.06
C ALA A 69 8.88 -1.28 -5.37
N HIS A 70 9.95 -0.51 -5.65
CA HIS A 70 10.05 0.25 -6.90
C HIS A 70 10.20 -0.68 -8.12
N GLY A 71 10.94 -1.78 -7.97
CA GLY A 71 11.06 -2.83 -8.98
C GLY A 71 9.72 -3.48 -9.28
N THR A 72 8.96 -3.86 -8.26
CA THR A 72 7.61 -4.44 -8.39
C THR A 72 6.65 -3.47 -9.04
N PHE A 73 6.65 -2.19 -8.64
CA PHE A 73 5.77 -1.18 -9.25
C PHE A 73 6.13 -0.93 -10.72
N ARG A 74 7.41 -0.80 -11.04
CA ARG A 74 7.89 -0.66 -12.43
C ARG A 74 7.58 -1.91 -13.25
N PHE A 75 7.69 -3.09 -12.65
CA PHE A 75 7.31 -4.34 -13.27
C PHE A 75 5.82 -4.33 -13.60
N CYS A 76 4.94 -4.13 -12.61
CA CYS A 76 3.49 -4.06 -12.84
C CYS A 76 3.10 -3.04 -13.91
N ASN A 77 3.71 -1.85 -13.93
CA ASN A 77 3.39 -0.81 -14.91
C ASN A 77 3.93 -1.09 -16.33
N LYS A 78 5.00 -1.87 -16.46
CA LYS A 78 5.59 -2.22 -17.76
C LYS A 78 4.94 -3.47 -18.37
N GLN A 79 4.18 -4.22 -17.59
CA GLN A 79 3.55 -5.45 -18.02
C GLN A 79 2.30 -5.18 -18.87
N GLN A 80 2.02 -6.12 -19.79
CA GLN A 80 0.80 -6.08 -20.59
C GLN A 80 -0.44 -6.25 -19.70
N LYS A 81 -1.60 -5.77 -20.17
CA LYS A 81 -2.88 -5.81 -19.43
C LYS A 81 -3.19 -7.21 -18.87
N VAL A 82 -2.89 -8.27 -19.63
CA VAL A 82 -3.11 -9.66 -19.22
C VAL A 82 -2.27 -10.03 -17.99
N THR A 83 -0.98 -9.68 -17.99
CA THR A 83 -0.08 -10.00 -16.88
C THR A 83 -0.45 -9.22 -15.61
N VAL A 84 -0.92 -7.98 -15.74
CA VAL A 84 -1.43 -7.20 -14.60
C VAL A 84 -2.66 -7.89 -13.98
N VAL A 85 -3.57 -8.40 -14.81
CA VAL A 85 -4.74 -9.17 -14.34
C VAL A 85 -4.30 -10.46 -13.64
N ILE A 86 -3.30 -11.18 -14.16
CA ILE A 86 -2.79 -12.41 -13.51
C ILE A 86 -2.20 -12.08 -12.14
N ILE A 87 -1.37 -11.04 -12.03
CA ILE A 87 -0.80 -10.58 -10.75
C ILE A 87 -1.92 -10.20 -9.78
N ALA A 88 -2.97 -9.56 -10.28
CA ALA A 88 -4.13 -9.21 -9.49
C ALA A 88 -4.86 -10.46 -8.96
N VAL A 89 -5.16 -11.45 -9.80
CA VAL A 89 -5.78 -12.70 -9.36
C VAL A 89 -4.92 -13.41 -8.31
N VAL A 90 -3.60 -13.48 -8.54
CA VAL A 90 -2.66 -14.06 -7.56
C VAL A 90 -2.69 -13.28 -6.23
N GLY A 91 -2.75 -11.95 -6.28
CA GLY A 91 -2.89 -11.11 -5.08
C GLY A 91 -4.16 -11.39 -4.29
N VAL A 92 -5.29 -11.60 -4.97
CA VAL A 92 -6.56 -11.98 -4.33
C VAL A 92 -6.45 -13.36 -3.68
N ILE A 93 -5.91 -14.35 -4.39
CA ILE A 93 -5.69 -15.69 -3.84
C ILE A 93 -4.81 -15.62 -2.59
N LEU A 94 -3.68 -14.91 -2.65
CA LEU A 94 -2.79 -14.72 -1.51
C LEU A 94 -3.49 -14.02 -0.34
N SER A 95 -4.38 -13.07 -0.59
CA SER A 95 -5.13 -12.38 0.48
C SER A 95 -6.09 -13.30 1.23
N ILE A 96 -6.57 -14.37 0.58
CA ILE A 96 -7.48 -15.36 1.17
C ILE A 96 -6.69 -16.39 1.97
N PHE A 97 -5.62 -16.95 1.36
CA PHE A 97 -4.88 -18.05 1.95
C PHE A 97 -3.83 -17.60 2.98
N LEU A 98 -3.13 -16.49 2.72
CA LEU A 98 -2.08 -15.92 3.57
C LEU A 98 -2.31 -14.42 3.88
N PRO A 99 -3.39 -14.06 4.59
CA PRO A 99 -3.60 -12.69 5.04
C PRO A 99 -2.42 -12.07 5.81
N PRO A 100 -1.76 -12.77 6.76
CA PRO A 100 -0.63 -12.19 7.51
C PRO A 100 0.53 -11.73 6.62
N LEU A 101 0.73 -12.35 5.45
CA LEU A 101 1.76 -11.95 4.51
C LEU A 101 1.48 -10.56 3.91
N ILE A 102 0.21 -10.25 3.64
CA ILE A 102 -0.20 -8.92 3.16
C ILE A 102 0.11 -7.87 4.24
N PHE A 103 -0.20 -8.17 5.50
CA PHE A 103 0.12 -7.29 6.63
C PHE A 103 1.63 -7.09 6.82
N LEU A 104 2.43 -8.14 6.64
CA LEU A 104 3.90 -8.05 6.67
C LEU A 104 4.43 -7.11 5.58
N CYS A 105 3.94 -7.26 4.34
CA CYS A 105 4.31 -6.39 3.22
C CYS A 105 3.94 -4.92 3.50
N THR A 106 2.73 -4.67 4.03
CA THR A 106 2.31 -3.33 4.44
C THR A 106 3.22 -2.78 5.55
N GLY A 107 3.58 -3.61 6.53
CA GLY A 107 4.54 -3.27 7.57
C GLY A 107 5.90 -2.85 7.01
N LEU A 108 6.47 -3.62 6.09
CA LEU A 108 7.75 -3.30 5.44
C LEU A 108 7.74 -1.94 4.75
N ILE A 109 6.65 -1.64 4.02
CA ILE A 109 6.48 -0.36 3.32
C ILE A 109 6.34 0.77 4.35
N ALA A 110 5.55 0.57 5.41
CA ALA A 110 5.36 1.55 6.48
C ALA A 110 6.68 1.85 7.21
N GLY A 111 7.47 0.83 7.57
CA GLY A 111 8.76 0.98 8.23
C GLY A 111 9.77 1.76 7.39
N ARG A 112 9.82 1.50 6.07
CA ARG A 112 10.62 2.32 5.14
C ARG A 112 10.16 3.77 5.12
N SER A 113 8.84 4.02 5.09
CA SER A 113 8.29 5.37 5.10
C SER A 113 8.67 6.11 6.38
N PHE A 114 8.61 5.42 7.52
CA PHE A 114 9.00 5.97 8.82
C PHE A 114 10.49 6.33 8.85
N HIS A 115 11.38 5.45 8.38
CA HIS A 115 12.80 5.75 8.26
C HIS A 115 13.06 6.98 7.38
N ARG A 116 12.32 7.11 6.26
CA ARG A 116 12.46 8.26 5.37
C ARG A 116 12.03 9.57 6.05
N HIS A 117 10.89 9.58 6.73
CA HIS A 117 10.43 10.76 7.47
C HIS A 117 11.37 11.11 8.63
N ALA A 118 11.86 10.12 9.37
CA ALA A 118 12.84 10.34 10.43
C ALA A 118 14.15 10.97 9.88
N ALA A 119 14.63 10.51 8.72
CA ALA A 119 15.80 11.07 8.07
C ALA A 119 15.55 12.52 7.59
N GLU A 120 14.39 12.82 7.01
CA GLU A 120 14.00 14.17 6.57
C GLU A 120 13.90 15.14 7.76
N SER A 121 13.29 14.73 8.88
CA SER A 121 13.21 15.55 10.10
C SER A 121 14.57 15.79 10.75
N SER A 122 15.49 14.81 10.71
CA SER A 122 16.84 14.98 11.23
C SER A 122 17.73 15.89 10.36
N GLY A 123 17.51 15.91 9.04
CA GLY A 123 18.22 16.78 8.12
C GLY A 123 17.79 18.25 8.20
N GLN A 124 16.53 18.51 8.59
CA GLN A 124 16.00 19.87 8.70
C GLN A 124 16.52 20.61 9.94
N SER A 125 16.75 19.91 11.06
CA SER A 125 17.40 20.49 12.26
C SER A 125 18.85 20.94 12.04
N GLY A 126 19.53 20.45 11.02
CA GLY A 126 20.91 20.88 10.69
C GLY A 126 20.99 22.17 9.87
N ASN A 127 19.91 22.57 9.18
CA ASN A 127 19.92 23.73 8.29
C ASN A 127 19.44 25.02 8.99
N ASP A 128 18.64 24.91 10.06
CA ASP A 128 18.21 26.05 10.87
C ASP A 128 19.32 26.62 11.78
N GLN A 129 20.42 25.89 12.01
CA GLN A 129 21.58 26.41 12.75
C GLN A 129 22.56 27.22 11.91
N LYS A 130 22.44 27.24 10.57
CA LYS A 130 23.30 28.04 9.70
C LYS A 130 22.82 29.48 9.48
N HIS A 131 21.68 29.85 10.05
CA HIS A 131 21.04 31.15 9.87
C HIS A 131 20.86 31.96 11.18
N LYS A 132 21.62 31.64 12.23
CA LYS A 132 21.72 32.46 13.45
C LYS A 132 23.14 32.95 13.67
#